data_AF-A0A3A1X2T3-F1
#
_entry.id   AF-A0A3A1X2T3-F1
#
_cell.length_a   1.000
_cell.length_b   1.000
_cell.length_c   1.000
_cell.angle_alpha   90.00
_cell.angle_beta   90.00
_cell.angle_gamma   90.00
#
_symmetry.space_group_name_H-M   'P 1'
#
loop_
_entity.id
_entity.type
_entity.pdbx_description
1 polymer ?
#
loop_
_entity_poly.entity_id
_entity_poly.type
_entity_poly.pdbx_seq_one_letter_code
_entity_poly.pdbx_strand_id
1 'polypeptide(L)'
;MNINEDEDNKATQWIAARLEQAIQESGMRIKNISEKAKMSETALRSKRRGEIPFGFKDIAILAAVLHKPVEYFIPPMYIAKE
;
A
#
# COMPACT_ATOMS: atom_id res chain seq x y z
N MET A 1 -15.98 18.47 -9.38
CA MET A 1 -15.06 17.36 -9.04
C MET A 1 -13.74 17.67 -9.70
N ASN A 2 -12.68 17.73 -8.90
CA ASN A 2 -11.33 18.08 -9.34
C ASN A 2 -10.68 16.79 -9.85
N ILE A 3 -10.31 16.75 -11.13
CA ILE A 3 -9.92 15.51 -11.83
C ILE A 3 -8.72 14.83 -11.14
N ASN A 4 -7.83 15.61 -10.51
CA ASN A 4 -6.65 15.11 -9.80
C ASN A 4 -6.98 14.38 -8.47
N GLU A 5 -8.01 14.82 -7.73
CA GLU A 5 -8.41 14.16 -6.47
C GLU A 5 -9.02 12.77 -6.71
N ASP A 6 -9.74 12.61 -7.83
CA ASP A 6 -10.33 11.34 -8.22
C ASP A 6 -9.27 10.29 -8.61
N GLU A 7 -8.16 10.71 -9.23
CA GLU A 7 -7.06 9.81 -9.61
C GLU A 7 -6.21 9.39 -8.40
N ASP A 8 -5.86 10.33 -7.51
CA ASP A 8 -5.11 10.03 -6.29
C ASP A 8 -5.89 9.09 -5.35
N ASN A 9 -7.21 9.25 -5.28
CA ASN A 9 -8.07 8.36 -4.52
C ASN A 9 -8.08 6.94 -5.12
N LYS A 10 -8.21 6.82 -6.45
CA LYS A 10 -8.14 5.52 -7.14
C LYS A 10 -6.78 4.83 -6.94
N ALA A 11 -5.69 5.57 -7.01
CA ALA A 11 -4.35 5.05 -6.75
C ALA A 11 -4.22 4.54 -5.30
N THR A 12 -4.71 5.32 -4.33
CA THR A 12 -4.70 4.94 -2.92
C THR A 12 -5.51 3.66 -2.67
N GLN A 13 -6.70 3.55 -3.27
CA GLN A 13 -7.53 2.35 -3.16
C GLN A 13 -6.88 1.12 -3.81
N TRP A 14 -6.22 1.29 -4.95
CA TRP A 14 -5.46 0.22 -5.60
C TRP A 14 -4.34 -0.31 -4.70
N ILE A 15 -3.52 0.59 -4.14
CA ILE A 15 -2.41 0.23 -3.26
C ILE A 15 -2.95 -0.45 -2.00
N ALA A 16 -4.04 0.05 -1.43
CA ALA A 16 -4.70 -0.55 -0.27
C ALA A 16 -5.16 -1.99 -0.53
N ALA A 17 -5.79 -2.24 -1.69
CA ALA A 17 -6.22 -3.58 -2.09
C ALA A 17 -5.02 -4.55 -2.25
N ARG A 18 -3.93 -4.07 -2.88
CA ARG A 18 -2.70 -4.86 -3.03
C ARG A 18 -2.05 -5.15 -1.68
N LEU A 19 -2.07 -4.17 -0.77
CA LEU A 19 -1.57 -4.35 0.59
C LEU A 19 -2.37 -5.40 1.36
N GLU A 20 -3.70 -5.35 1.32
CA GLU A 20 -4.52 -6.38 1.97
C GLU A 20 -4.22 -7.78 1.41
N GLN A 21 -4.10 -7.93 0.09
CA GLN A 21 -3.73 -9.20 -0.55
C GLN A 21 -2.35 -9.68 -0.08
N ALA A 22 -1.34 -8.80 -0.08
CA ALA A 22 0.02 -9.16 0.34
C ALA A 22 0.07 -9.57 1.83
N ILE A 23 -0.71 -8.91 2.69
CA ILE A 23 -0.84 -9.27 4.11
C ILE A 23 -1.46 -10.67 4.25
N GLN A 24 -2.55 -10.94 3.53
CA GLN A 24 -3.22 -12.25 3.56
C GLN A 24 -2.28 -13.38 3.09
N GLU A 25 -1.57 -13.17 1.97
CA GLU A 25 -0.62 -14.16 1.43
C GLU A 25 0.59 -14.39 2.35
N SER A 26 1.02 -13.36 3.09
CA SER A 26 2.17 -13.47 4.00
C SER A 26 1.89 -14.32 5.25
N GLY A 27 0.61 -14.47 5.62
CA GLY A 27 0.20 -15.07 6.91
C GLY A 27 0.65 -14.27 8.15
N MET A 28 1.25 -13.09 7.98
CA MET A 28 1.73 -12.27 9.09
C MET A 28 0.58 -11.53 9.76
N ARG A 29 0.65 -11.43 11.10
CA ARG A 29 -0.27 -10.56 11.85
C ARG A 29 0.08 -9.09 11.64
N ILE A 30 -0.94 -8.24 11.63
CA ILE A 30 -0.80 -6.78 11.51
C ILE A 30 0.25 -6.21 12.48
N LYS A 31 0.25 -6.67 13.74
CA LYS A 31 1.23 -6.26 14.75
C LYS A 31 2.69 -6.52 14.33
N ASN A 32 2.96 -7.70 13.77
CA ASN A 32 4.31 -8.07 13.34
C ASN A 32 4.75 -7.22 12.14
N ILE A 33 3.83 -6.95 11.22
CA ILE A 33 4.09 -6.09 10.06
C ILE A 33 4.37 -4.66 10.54
N SER A 34 3.56 -4.12 11.44
CA SER A 34 3.75 -2.76 11.97
C SER A 34 5.08 -2.60 12.71
N GLU A 35 5.47 -3.60 13.50
CA GLU A 35 6.77 -3.62 14.19
C GLU A 35 7.94 -3.65 13.21
N LYS A 36 7.91 -4.56 12.22
CA LYS A 36 8.95 -4.65 11.19
C LYS A 36 9.03 -3.39 10.31
N ALA A 37 7.88 -2.81 9.98
CA ALA A 37 7.77 -1.61 9.17
C ALA A 37 8.01 -0.31 9.97
N LYS A 38 8.23 -0.41 11.30
CA LYS A 38 8.40 0.73 12.21
C LYS A 38 7.31 1.80 12.05
N MET A 39 6.06 1.35 11.88
CA MET A 39 4.88 2.21 11.78
C MET A 39 3.84 1.80 12.82
N SER A 40 2.93 2.70 13.19
CA SER A 40 1.87 2.36 14.14
C SER A 40 0.85 1.39 13.53
N GLU A 41 0.27 0.51 14.34
CA GLU A 41 -0.82 -0.38 13.90
C GLU A 41 -1.99 0.42 13.32
N THR A 42 -2.31 1.57 13.91
CA THR A 42 -3.37 2.45 13.43
C THR A 42 -3.07 2.98 12.02
N ALA A 43 -1.86 3.47 11.78
CA ALA A 43 -1.46 3.95 10.46
C ALA A 43 -1.50 2.82 9.41
N LEU A 44 -1.01 1.63 9.76
CA LEU A 44 -1.06 0.46 8.90
C LEU A 44 -2.51 0.07 8.56
N ARG A 45 -3.41 0.07 9.56
CA ARG A 45 -4.83 -0.25 9.36
C ARG A 45 -5.54 0.79 8.47
N SER A 46 -5.28 2.08 8.66
CA SER A 46 -5.84 3.12 7.82
C SER A 46 -5.32 3.07 6.38
N LYS A 47 -4.02 2.81 6.18
CA LYS A 47 -3.44 2.56 4.85
C LYS A 47 -4.08 1.35 4.17
N ARG A 48 -4.21 0.24 4.89
CA ARG A 48 -4.86 -0.99 4.42
C ARG A 48 -6.31 -0.79 4.00
N ARG A 49 -7.03 0.17 4.61
CA ARG A 49 -8.40 0.55 4.23
C ARG A 49 -8.46 1.66 3.16
N GLY A 50 -7.30 2.18 2.72
CA GLY A 50 -7.24 3.30 1.77
C GLY A 50 -7.76 4.63 2.34
N GLU A 51 -7.82 4.78 3.67
CA GLU A 51 -8.29 6.01 4.32
C GLU A 51 -7.25 7.14 4.26
N ILE A 52 -5.98 6.78 4.13
CA ILE A 52 -4.87 7.73 4.04
C ILE A 52 -3.95 7.35 2.86
N PRO A 53 -3.35 8.36 2.20
CA PRO A 53 -2.47 8.14 1.06
C PRO A 53 -1.19 7.38 1.44
N PHE A 54 -0.54 6.82 0.41
CA PHE A 54 0.73 6.13 0.52
C PHE A 54 1.86 7.01 0.01
N GLY A 55 2.87 7.25 0.85
CA GLY A 55 4.14 7.79 0.38
C GLY A 55 4.99 6.66 -0.24
N PHE A 56 5.89 7.02 -1.15
CA PHE A 56 6.85 6.06 -1.73
C PHE A 56 7.63 5.28 -0.65
N LYS A 57 8.04 5.98 0.42
CA LYS A 57 8.72 5.35 1.57
C LYS A 57 7.87 4.28 2.25
N ASP A 58 6.57 4.49 2.38
CA ASP A 58 5.66 3.50 2.98
C ASP A 58 5.61 2.26 2.10
N ILE A 59 5.48 2.45 0.79
CA ILE A 59 5.44 1.35 -0.19
C ILE A 59 6.73 0.54 -0.13
N ALA A 60 7.89 1.20 -0.19
CA ALA A 60 9.19 0.53 -0.16
C ALA A 60 9.39 -0.32 1.11
N ILE A 61 8.99 0.21 2.27
CA ILE A 61 9.09 -0.52 3.54
C ILE A 61 8.13 -1.71 3.57
N LEU A 62 6.85 -1.49 3.21
CA LEU A 62 5.83 -2.55 3.25
C LEU A 62 6.13 -3.65 2.23
N ALA A 63 6.63 -3.30 1.05
CA ALA A 63 7.08 -4.24 0.04
C ALA A 63 8.20 -5.14 0.56
N ALA A 64 9.22 -4.56 1.20
CA ALA A 64 10.31 -5.31 1.81
C ALA A 64 9.82 -6.25 2.94
N VAL A 65 8.93 -5.78 3.81
CA VAL A 65 8.39 -6.57 4.93
C VAL A 65 7.51 -7.72 4.44
N LEU A 66 6.73 -7.51 3.39
CA LEU A 66 5.80 -8.49 2.83
C LEU A 66 6.43 -9.35 1.73
N HIS A 67 7.74 -9.21 1.49
CA HIS A 67 8.47 -9.93 0.45
C HIS A 67 7.84 -9.78 -0.94
N LYS A 68 7.38 -8.57 -1.27
CA LYS A 68 6.85 -8.21 -2.58
C LYS A 68 7.79 -7.20 -3.28
N PRO A 69 7.88 -7.24 -4.61
CA PRO A 69 8.53 -6.16 -5.36
C PRO A 69 7.73 -4.85 -5.21
N VAL A 70 8.38 -3.69 -5.34
CA VAL A 70 7.71 -2.37 -5.19
C VAL A 70 6.65 -2.20 -6.28
N GLU A 71 6.96 -2.68 -7.48
CA GLU A 71 6.13 -2.73 -8.68
C GLU A 71 4.78 -3.41 -8.44
N TYR A 72 4.71 -4.33 -7.47
CA TYR A 72 3.45 -4.98 -7.08
C TYR A 72 2.39 -3.98 -6.58
N PHE A 73 2.84 -2.87 -5.99
CA PHE A 73 1.97 -1.83 -5.44
C PHE A 73 1.72 -0.69 -6.43
N ILE A 74 2.43 -0.63 -7.55
CA ILE A 74 2.29 0.47 -8.52
C ILE A 74 1.01 0.26 -9.34
N PRO A 75 0.06 1.21 -9.33
CA PRO A 75 -1.16 1.08 -10.13
C PRO A 75 -0.83 1.03 -11.64
N PRO A 76 -1.52 0.17 -12.43
CA PRO A 76 -1.26 0.01 -13.87
C PRO A 76 -1.38 1.30 -14.67
N MET A 77 -2.19 2.25 -14.21
CA MET A 77 -2.32 3.59 -14.79
C MET A 77 -1.00 4.40 -14.81
N TYR A 78 -0.02 4.03 -13.98
CA TYR A 78 1.33 4.63 -13.98
C TYR A 78 2.38 3.76 -14.69
N ILE A 79 2.03 2.53 -15.09
CA ILE A 79 2.91 1.70 -15.91
C ILE A 79 2.72 2.17 -17.35
N ALA A 80 3.58 3.10 -17.77
CA ALA A 80 3.61 3.59 -19.14
C ALA A 80 3.66 2.39 -20.10
N LYS A 81 2.67 2.29 -21.00
CA LYS A 81 2.80 1.43 -22.16
C LYS A 81 3.88 2.06 -23.05
N GLU A 82 5.03 1.41 -23.12
CA GLU A 82 5.98 1.60 -24.24
C GLU A 82 5.33 1.19 -25.56
#